data_AF-A0A7W1Q8H8-F1
#
_entry.id   AF-A0A7W1Q8H8-F1
#
_cell.length_a   1.000
_cell.length_b   1.000
_cell.length_c   1.000
_cell.angle_alpha   90.00
_cell.angle_beta   90.00
_cell.angle_gamma   90.00
#
_symmetry.space_group_name_H-M   'P 1'
#
loop_
_entity.id
_entity.type
_entity.pdbx_description
1 polymer ?
#
loop_
_entity_poly.entity_id
_entity_poly.type
_entity_poly.pdbx_seq_one_letter_code
_entity_poly.pdbx_strand_id
1 'polypeptide(L)'
;MTTVAATATDATETWSVTTHGRFHYPPVIVNNFMRSCTKTRNGREAYCSCTLDELSNDVSSQDFTRIGLAGGSFPPRIRRQAAVACADKL
;
A
#
# COMPACT_ATOMS: atom_id res chain seq x y z
N MET A 1 -37.02 13.78 7.41
CA MET A 1 -35.61 14.15 7.70
C MET A 1 -34.74 13.04 7.16
N THR A 2 -33.99 13.30 6.08
CA THR A 2 -33.19 12.29 5.37
C THR A 2 -31.81 12.22 6.02
N THR A 3 -31.51 11.12 6.71
CA THR A 3 -30.21 10.87 7.32
C THR A 3 -29.20 10.52 6.23
N VAL A 4 -28.31 11.46 5.92
CA VAL A 4 -27.13 11.21 5.09
C VAL A 4 -26.12 10.48 5.97
N ALA A 5 -25.94 9.17 5.76
CA ALA A 5 -24.87 8.43 6.39
C ALA A 5 -23.53 8.97 5.87
N ALA A 6 -22.89 9.84 6.66
CA ALA A 6 -21.51 10.24 6.44
C ALA A 6 -20.67 8.97 6.40
N THR A 7 -20.15 8.64 5.24
CA THR A 7 -19.13 7.60 5.10
C THR A 7 -17.95 8.07 5.93
N ALA A 8 -17.79 7.49 7.12
CA ALA A 8 -16.60 7.69 7.93
C ALA A 8 -15.41 7.24 7.08
N THR A 9 -14.78 8.21 6.43
CA THR A 9 -13.42 8.06 5.95
C THR A 9 -12.61 8.14 7.24
N ASP A 10 -12.42 7.00 7.87
CA ASP A 10 -11.54 6.89 9.04
C ASP A 10 -10.15 7.39 8.60
N ALA A 11 -9.90 8.66 8.92
CA ALA A 11 -8.59 9.30 8.85
C ALA A 11 -7.76 8.98 10.10
N THR A 12 -8.22 8.00 10.89
CA THR A 12 -7.67 7.66 12.20
C THR A 12 -6.67 6.50 12.16
N GLU A 13 -6.68 5.67 11.10
CA GLU A 13 -5.64 4.67 10.87
C GLU A 13 -4.46 5.32 10.15
N THR A 14 -3.58 5.94 10.92
CA THR A 14 -2.26 6.36 10.43
C THR A 14 -1.35 5.14 10.43
N TRP A 15 -1.19 4.50 9.29
CA TRP A 15 -0.24 3.39 9.14
C TRP A 15 1.18 3.95 9.08
N SER A 16 1.99 3.63 10.09
CA SER A 16 3.42 3.89 10.09
C SER A 16 4.17 2.66 9.58
N VAL A 17 4.28 2.52 8.26
CA VAL A 17 5.14 1.48 7.66
C VAL A 17 6.55 2.03 7.51
N THR A 18 7.49 1.40 8.20
CA THR A 18 8.91 1.66 8.00
C THR A 18 9.38 0.94 6.75
N THR A 19 9.94 1.70 5.82
CA THR A 19 10.60 1.19 4.62
C THR A 19 12.11 1.21 4.86
N HIS A 20 12.75 0.08 4.58
CA HIS A 20 14.19 -0.15 4.68
C HIS A 20 14.89 -0.09 3.34
N GLY A 21 14.14 -0.04 2.24
CA GLY A 21 14.69 0.12 0.91
C GLY A 21 15.18 1.53 0.64
N ARG A 22 15.47 1.78 -0.64
CA ARG A 22 16.14 3.00 -1.11
C ARG A 22 15.21 4.21 -1.14
N PHE A 23 13.90 3.98 -1.19
CA PHE A 23 12.89 5.02 -1.34
C PHE A 23 11.98 5.10 -0.12
N HIS A 24 12.07 6.20 0.63
CA HIS A 24 11.13 6.46 1.71
C HIS A 24 9.84 7.07 1.17
N TYR A 25 8.71 6.47 1.55
CA TYR A 25 7.40 6.94 1.13
C TYR A 25 6.80 7.92 2.14
N PRO A 26 6.15 9.01 1.65
CA PRO A 26 5.37 9.87 2.51
C PRO A 26 4.14 9.12 3.07
N PRO A 27 3.64 9.53 4.25
CA PRO A 27 2.55 8.84 4.94
C PRO A 27 1.27 8.75 4.12
N VAL A 28 1.03 9.69 3.19
CA VAL A 28 -0.13 9.65 2.28
C VAL A 28 -0.07 8.43 1.34
N ILE A 29 1.12 8.08 0.83
CA ILE A 29 1.29 6.90 -0.04
C ILE A 29 1.11 5.63 0.79
N VAL A 30 1.73 5.59 1.96
CA VAL A 30 1.62 4.46 2.89
C VAL A 30 0.16 4.20 3.25
N ASN A 31 -0.57 5.22 3.67
CA ASN A 31 -1.97 5.07 4.06
C ASN A 31 -2.86 4.61 2.90
N ASN A 32 -2.70 5.19 1.71
CA ASN A 32 -3.50 4.77 0.55
C ASN A 32 -3.20 3.33 0.12
N PHE A 33 -1.94 2.94 0.13
CA PHE A 33 -1.53 1.57 -0.20
C PHE A 33 -2.04 0.58 0.85
N MET A 34 -1.77 0.84 2.13
CA MET A 34 -2.18 -0.03 3.24
C MET A 34 -3.70 -0.22 3.21
N ARG A 35 -4.47 0.87 3.13
CA ARG A 35 -5.94 0.81 3.02
C ARG A 35 -6.43 -0.01 1.84
N SER A 36 -5.77 0.08 0.69
CA SER A 36 -6.16 -0.66 -0.52
C SER A 36 -5.76 -2.14 -0.43
N CYS A 37 -4.59 -2.40 0.11
CA CYS A 37 -4.03 -3.73 0.27
C CYS A 37 -4.81 -4.53 1.34
N THR A 38 -5.06 -3.94 2.51
CA THR A 38 -5.80 -4.59 3.62
C THR A 38 -7.27 -4.81 3.31
N LYS A 39 -7.87 -3.98 2.43
CA LYS A 39 -9.23 -4.20 1.91
C LYS A 39 -9.36 -5.41 0.98
N THR A 40 -8.24 -5.95 0.50
CA THR A 40 -8.27 -7.17 -0.33
C THR A 40 -8.55 -8.37 0.56
N ARG A 41 -9.26 -9.40 0.06
CA ARG A 41 -9.71 -10.57 0.84
C ARG A 41 -8.61 -11.32 1.62
N ASN A 42 -7.34 -11.18 1.19
CA ASN A 42 -6.15 -11.77 1.81
C ASN A 42 -5.16 -10.71 2.34
N GLY A 43 -5.61 -9.45 2.49
CA GLY A 43 -4.77 -8.32 2.85
C GLY A 43 -4.47 -8.28 4.35
N ARG A 44 -3.47 -9.02 4.80
CA ARG A 44 -2.95 -8.85 6.16
C ARG A 44 -2.08 -7.59 6.25
N GLU A 45 -2.19 -6.86 7.35
CA GLU A 45 -1.38 -5.67 7.59
C GLU A 45 0.13 -5.98 7.51
N ALA A 46 0.55 -7.14 8.03
CA ALA A 46 1.93 -7.63 7.94
C ALA A 46 2.37 -7.92 6.49
N TYR A 47 1.47 -8.46 5.66
CA TYR A 47 1.76 -8.68 4.24
C TYR A 47 1.86 -7.36 3.48
N CYS A 48 0.94 -6.42 3.74
CA CYS A 48 0.90 -5.12 3.07
C CYS A 48 2.11 -4.25 3.43
N SER A 49 2.49 -4.20 4.71
CA SER A 49 3.68 -3.49 5.17
C SER A 49 4.96 -4.08 4.57
N CYS A 50 5.10 -5.42 4.56
CA CYS A 50 6.21 -6.10 3.89
C CYS A 50 6.26 -5.80 2.38
N THR A 51 5.11 -5.81 1.71
CA THR A 51 5.05 -5.53 0.27
C THR A 51 5.51 -4.11 -0.03
N LEU A 52 5.11 -3.16 0.82
CA LEU A 52 5.48 -1.76 0.69
C LEU A 52 6.98 -1.55 1.01
N ASP A 53 7.52 -2.29 1.97
CA ASP A 53 8.96 -2.35 2.23
C ASP A 53 9.74 -2.87 1.03
N GLU A 54 9.30 -3.97 0.42
CA GLU A 54 10.01 -4.53 -0.74
C GLU A 54 9.88 -3.64 -1.98
N LEU A 55 8.72 -3.00 -2.18
CA LEU A 55 8.55 -1.99 -3.22
C LEU A 55 9.53 -0.81 -3.04
N SER A 56 9.91 -0.46 -1.81
CA SER A 56 10.86 0.62 -1.54
C SER A 56 12.27 0.36 -2.05
N ASN A 57 12.60 -0.88 -2.42
CA ASN A 57 13.88 -1.22 -3.06
C ASN A 57 13.93 -0.81 -4.54
N ASP A 58 12.82 -1.00 -5.26
CA ASP A 58 12.77 -0.89 -6.73
C ASP A 58 11.87 0.26 -7.25
N VAL A 59 10.94 0.74 -6.43
CA VAL A 59 9.87 1.66 -6.85
C VAL A 59 9.96 2.96 -6.08
N SER A 60 10.08 4.07 -6.81
CA SER A 60 10.10 5.39 -6.18
C SER A 60 8.70 5.87 -5.76
N SER A 61 8.64 6.86 -4.87
CA SER A 61 7.37 7.54 -4.55
C SER A 61 6.70 8.14 -5.80
N GLN A 62 7.51 8.60 -6.77
CA GLN A 62 7.04 9.12 -8.04
C GLN A 62 6.38 8.04 -8.90
N ASP A 63 6.93 6.82 -8.91
CA ASP A 63 6.32 5.68 -9.59
C ASP A 63 5.02 5.26 -8.91
N PHE A 64 4.95 5.28 -7.58
CA PHE A 64 3.70 5.11 -6.84
C PHE A 64 2.64 6.11 -7.27
N THR A 65 3.00 7.40 -7.35
CA THR A 65 2.10 8.45 -7.81
C THR A 65 1.72 8.22 -9.28
N ARG A 66 2.66 7.85 -10.14
CA ARG A 66 2.40 7.59 -11.56
C ARG A 66 1.45 6.41 -11.77
N ILE A 67 1.65 5.33 -11.02
CA ILE A 67 0.83 4.12 -11.06
C ILE A 67 -0.57 4.42 -10.50
N GLY A 68 -0.65 5.12 -9.36
CA GLY A 68 -1.93 5.54 -8.77
C GLY A 68 -2.72 6.49 -9.67
N LEU A 69 -2.06 7.45 -10.32
CA LEU A 69 -2.68 8.38 -11.27
C LEU A 69 -3.09 7.70 -12.58
N ALA A 70 -2.32 6.72 -13.06
CA ALA A 70 -2.63 5.96 -14.26
C ALA A 70 -3.72 4.89 -14.03
N GLY A 71 -4.24 4.74 -12.81
CA GLY A 71 -5.10 3.60 -12.44
C GLY A 71 -4.42 2.24 -12.65
N GLY A 72 -3.08 2.26 -12.70
CA GLY A 72 -2.27 1.12 -13.06
C GLY A 72 -1.98 0.22 -11.87
N SER A 73 -1.43 -0.94 -12.16
CA SER A 73 -0.78 -1.79 -11.18
C SER A 73 0.73 -1.68 -11.33
N PHE A 74 1.48 -1.91 -10.25
CA PHE A 74 2.93 -2.12 -10.35
C PHE A 74 3.24 -3.21 -11.40
N PRO A 75 4.39 -3.13 -12.08
CA PRO A 75 4.80 -4.15 -13.04
C PRO A 75 4.66 -5.56 -12.44
N PRO A 76 4.17 -6.55 -13.21
CA PRO A 76 3.86 -7.88 -12.69
C PRO A 76 5.07 -8.57 -12.07
N ARG A 77 6.29 -8.26 -12.53
CA ARG A 77 7.54 -8.76 -11.94
C ARG A 77 7.73 -8.26 -10.52
N ILE A 78 7.63 -6.96 -10.30
CA ILE A 78 7.81 -6.33 -8.97
C ILE A 78 6.70 -6.81 -8.03
N ARG A 79 5.46 -6.87 -8.49
CA ARG A 79 4.33 -7.41 -7.69
C ARG A 79 4.58 -8.85 -7.26
N ARG A 80 5.05 -9.69 -8.19
CA ARG A 80 5.32 -11.10 -7.91
C ARG A 80 6.50 -11.26 -6.96
N GLN A 81 7.55 -10.48 -7.13
CA GLN A 81 8.73 -10.49 -6.26
C GLN A 81 8.35 -10.11 -4.84
N ALA A 82 7.65 -8.99 -4.65
CA ALA A 82 7.16 -8.58 -3.34
C ALA A 82 6.16 -9.59 -2.74
N ALA A 83 5.27 -10.16 -3.55
CA ALA A 83 4.34 -11.18 -3.09
C ALA A 83 5.03 -12.47 -2.63
N VAL A 84 6.11 -12.89 -3.31
CA VAL A 84 6.91 -14.07 -2.93
C VAL A 84 7.74 -13.77 -1.69
N ALA A 85 8.40 -12.60 -1.62
CA ALA A 85 9.18 -12.18 -0.45
C ALA A 85 8.31 -12.07 0.82
N CYS A 86 7.04 -11.67 0.65
CA CYS A 86 6.10 -11.49 1.74
C CYS A 86 5.10 -12.65 1.87
N ALA A 87 5.26 -13.75 1.13
CA ALA A 87 4.32 -14.87 1.14
C ALA A 87 4.15 -15.46 2.55
N ASP A 88 5.22 -15.48 3.35
CA ASP A 88 5.23 -15.98 4.73
C ASP A 88 4.48 -15.06 5.72
N LYS A 89 3.98 -13.90 5.26
CA LYS A 89 3.22 -12.91 6.06
C LYS A 89 1.71 -12.95 5.79
N LEU A 90 1.23 -13.90 4.98
CA LEU A 90 -0.19 -14.13 4.62
C LEU A 90 -1.00 -14.86 5.70
#